data_AF-A0A9X9F3Y3-F1
#
_entry.id   AF-A0A9X9F3Y3-F1
#
_cell.length_a   1.000
_cell.length_b   1.000
_cell.length_c   1.000
_cell.angle_alpha   90.00
_cell.angle_beta   90.00
_cell.angle_gamma   90.00
#
_symmetry.space_group_name_H-M   'P 1'
#
loop_
_entity.id
_entity.type
_entity.pdbx_description
1 polymer ?
#
loop_
_entity_poly.entity_id
_entity_poly.type
_entity_poly.pdbx_seq_one_letter_code
_entity_poly.pdbx_strand_id
1 'polypeptide(L)'
;MKKIAIVTGATRLNGIGAAVCKVLAQKGIDIFFTYWPKYDKAMPWGMSDQDPFLLKKEIESYDVRCEMAEINLSQSYSPNRLFYMVSERLGD
;
A
#
# COMPACT_ATOMS: atom_id res chain seq x y z
N MET A 1 -10.26 11.45 15.31
CA MET A 1 -10.02 10.83 14.00
C MET A 1 -8.58 10.34 13.94
N LYS A 2 -8.36 9.07 13.60
CA LYS A 2 -7.02 8.57 13.22
C LYS A 2 -6.71 9.07 11.81
N LYS A 3 -5.45 9.41 11.53
CA LYS A 3 -5.00 9.83 10.19
C LYS A 3 -4.85 8.62 9.29
N ILE A 4 -5.14 8.79 8.00
CA ILE A 4 -4.93 7.77 6.97
C ILE A 4 -3.83 8.25 6.02
N ALA A 5 -2.87 7.39 5.71
CA ALA A 5 -1.85 7.64 4.71
C ALA A 5 -2.03 6.72 3.49
N ILE A 6 -2.10 7.31 2.31
CA ILE A 6 -2.13 6.59 1.04
C ILE A 6 -0.71 6.54 0.48
N VAL A 7 -0.13 5.35 0.35
CA VAL A 7 1.23 5.14 -0.18
C VAL A 7 1.15 4.38 -1.50
N THR A 8 1.56 5.01 -2.59
CA THR A 8 1.53 4.37 -3.91
C THR A 8 2.86 3.68 -4.23
N GLY A 9 2.79 2.54 -4.92
CA GLY A 9 3.98 1.81 -5.38
C GLY A 9 4.74 1.05 -4.27
N ALA A 10 4.02 0.56 -3.26
CA ALA A 10 4.58 -0.28 -2.19
C ALA A 10 4.52 -1.78 -2.55
N THR A 11 5.01 -2.13 -3.76
CA THR A 11 4.92 -3.50 -4.28
C THR A 11 5.91 -4.48 -3.65
N ARG A 12 7.11 -4.00 -3.29
CA ARG A 12 8.24 -4.83 -2.84
C ARG A 12 8.54 -4.60 -1.37
N LEU A 13 8.80 -5.68 -0.63
CA LEU A 13 9.05 -5.61 0.82
C LEU A 13 10.34 -4.83 1.16
N ASN A 14 11.33 -4.86 0.26
CA ASN A 14 12.58 -4.10 0.34
C ASN A 14 12.53 -2.76 -0.41
N GLY A 15 11.36 -2.31 -0.86
CA GLY A 15 11.17 -1.07 -1.60
C GLY A 15 10.98 0.15 -0.69
N ILE A 16 11.13 1.34 -1.28
CA ILE A 16 10.91 2.62 -0.57
C ILE A 16 9.47 2.74 -0.08
N GLY A 17 8.48 2.35 -0.90
CA GLY A 17 7.07 2.40 -0.50
C GLY A 17 6.80 1.58 0.76
N ALA A 18 7.37 0.37 0.86
CA ALA A 18 7.27 -0.46 2.06
C ALA A 18 7.91 0.20 3.28
N ALA A 19 9.10 0.80 3.14
CA ALA A 19 9.77 1.52 4.22
C ALA A 19 8.93 2.72 4.71
N VAL A 20 8.33 3.48 3.79
CA VAL A 20 7.45 4.61 4.11
C VAL A 20 6.22 4.14 4.87
N CYS A 21 5.53 3.08 4.41
CA CYS A 21 4.39 2.50 5.12
C CYS A 21 4.74 2.16 6.58
N LYS A 22 5.90 1.53 6.79
CA LYS A 22 6.36 1.11 8.12
C LYS A 22 6.62 2.28 9.05
N VAL A 23 7.32 3.31 8.57
CA VAL A 23 7.62 4.50 9.38
C VAL A 23 6.35 5.27 9.76
N LEU A 24 5.35 5.31 8.87
CA LEU A 24 4.06 5.96 9.17
C LEU A 24 3.22 5.11 10.13
N ALA A 25 3.19 3.79 9.95
CA ALA A 25 2.49 2.86 10.83
C ALA A 25 3.02 2.91 12.27
N GLN A 26 4.35 2.94 12.44
CA GLN A 26 5.01 3.12 13.75
C GLN A 26 4.62 4.44 14.45
N LYS A 27 4.13 5.44 13.70
CA LYS A 27 3.60 6.70 14.24
C LYS A 27 2.09 6.63 14.53
N GLY A 28 1.47 5.46 14.45
CA GLY A 28 0.05 5.24 14.72
C GLY A 28 -0.89 5.66 13.59
N ILE A 29 -0.38 5.79 12.36
CA ILE A 29 -1.16 6.21 11.18
C ILE A 29 -1.68 4.96 10.47
N ASP A 30 -2.97 4.95 10.15
CA ASP A 30 -3.57 3.88 9.35
C ASP A 30 -3.09 3.97 7.90
N ILE A 31 -2.78 2.83 7.28
CA ILE A 31 -2.14 2.79 5.97
C ILE A 31 -3.09 2.22 4.92
N PHE A 32 -3.16 2.87 3.77
CA PHE A 32 -3.62 2.24 2.53
C PHE A 32 -2.47 2.26 1.54
N PHE A 33 -2.05 1.11 1.03
CA PHE A 33 -0.99 1.09 0.02
C PHE A 33 -1.42 0.44 -1.28
N THR A 34 -0.83 0.91 -2.38
CA THR A 34 -1.07 0.34 -3.72
C THR A 34 0.15 -0.38 -4.23
N TYR A 35 -0.08 -1.44 -4.98
CA TYR A 35 0.96 -2.22 -5.64
C TYR A 35 0.51 -2.59 -7.06
N TRP A 36 1.46 -2.91 -7.94
CA TRP A 36 1.14 -3.31 -9.31
C TRP A 36 2.10 -4.41 -9.80
N PRO A 37 1.77 -5.69 -9.56
CA PRO A 37 2.71 -6.79 -9.78
C PRO A 37 3.19 -6.93 -11.22
N LYS A 38 2.31 -6.62 -12.19
CA LYS A 38 2.65 -6.71 -13.61
C LYS A 38 3.87 -5.85 -13.98
N TYR A 39 4.03 -4.68 -13.35
CA TYR A 39 5.18 -3.82 -13.61
C TYR A 39 6.44 -4.37 -12.95
N ASP A 40 6.41 -4.63 -11.63
CA ASP A 40 7.61 -5.06 -10.91
C ASP A 40 8.12 -6.45 -11.35
N LYS A 41 7.24 -7.38 -11.73
CA LYS A 41 7.64 -8.68 -12.30
C LYS A 41 8.38 -8.57 -13.63
N ALA A 42 8.13 -7.51 -14.40
CA ALA A 42 8.78 -7.29 -15.69
C ALA A 42 10.15 -6.61 -15.57
N MET A 43 10.52 -6.15 -14.36
CA MET A 43 11.74 -5.40 -14.12
C MET A 43 12.88 -6.31 -13.62
N PRO A 44 14.15 -5.95 -13.81
CA PRO A 44 15.29 -6.79 -13.39
C PRO A 44 15.34 -7.12 -11.90
N TRP A 45 14.72 -6.29 -11.05
CA TRP A 45 14.64 -6.51 -9.61
C TRP A 45 13.52 -7.46 -9.19
N GLY A 46 12.52 -7.69 -10.06
CA GLY A 46 11.40 -8.58 -9.79
C GLY A 46 10.59 -8.23 -8.54
N MET A 47 9.70 -9.14 -8.16
CA MET A 47 9.03 -9.14 -6.86
C MET A 47 8.57 -10.55 -6.50
N SER A 48 8.29 -10.79 -5.22
CA SER A 48 7.55 -11.97 -4.79
C SER A 48 6.05 -11.67 -4.73
N ASP A 49 5.20 -12.59 -5.14
CA ASP A 49 3.73 -12.48 -5.02
C ASP A 49 3.27 -12.35 -3.56
N GLN A 50 4.11 -12.75 -2.60
CA GLN A 50 3.80 -12.63 -1.18
C GLN A 50 4.16 -11.25 -0.60
N ASP A 51 4.97 -10.44 -1.28
CA ASP A 51 5.52 -9.20 -0.72
C ASP A 51 4.43 -8.24 -0.21
N PRO A 52 3.33 -7.96 -0.94
CA PRO A 52 2.27 -7.08 -0.44
C PRO A 52 1.58 -7.64 0.82
N PHE A 53 1.34 -8.94 0.86
CA PHE A 53 0.67 -9.59 2.00
C PHE A 53 1.55 -9.60 3.25
N LEU A 54 2.85 -9.86 3.09
CA LEU A 54 3.82 -9.76 4.17
C LEU A 54 3.93 -8.33 4.69
N LEU A 55 3.94 -7.34 3.80
CA LEU A 55 3.94 -5.93 4.18
C LEU A 55 2.68 -5.55 4.97
N LYS A 56 1.48 -5.94 4.53
CA LYS A 56 0.22 -5.69 5.26
C LYS A 56 0.30 -6.26 6.68
N LYS A 57 0.71 -7.53 6.81
CA LYS A 57 0.86 -8.19 8.12
C LYS A 57 1.88 -7.48 9.02
N GLU A 58 3.01 -7.05 8.47
CA GLU A 58 4.03 -6.30 9.20
C GLU A 58 3.48 -4.95 9.67
N ILE A 59 2.72 -4.23 8.83
CA ILE A 59 2.10 -2.95 9.20
C ILE A 59 1.06 -3.13 10.32
N GLU A 60 0.18 -4.13 10.20
CA GLU A 60 -0.86 -4.42 11.19
C GLU A 60 -0.27 -4.76 12.58
N SER A 61 0.97 -5.27 12.62
CA SER A 61 1.68 -5.54 13.88
C SER A 61 2.02 -4.27 14.69
N TYR A 62 1.93 -3.08 14.09
CA TYR A 62 2.10 -1.79 14.77
C TYR A 62 0.80 -1.21 15.37
N ASP A 63 -0.26 -2.03 15.51
CA ASP A 63 -1.55 -1.62 16.07
C ASP A 63 -2.28 -0.50 15.27
N VAL A 64 -2.10 -0.55 13.95
CA VAL A 64 -2.77 0.31 12.97
C VAL A 64 -3.58 -0.52 11.99
N ARG A 65 -4.60 0.09 11.39
CA ARG A 65 -5.33 -0.53 10.27
C ARG A 65 -4.47 -0.44 9.03
N CYS A 66 -4.44 -1.50 8.24
CA CYS A 66 -3.76 -1.49 6.95
C CYS A 66 -4.68 -2.06 5.89
N GLU A 67 -4.85 -1.39 4.76
CA GLU A 67 -5.51 -1.95 3.58
C GLU A 67 -4.61 -1.83 2.35
N MET A 68 -4.89 -2.65 1.35
CA MET A 68 -4.11 -2.64 0.12
C MET A 68 -4.95 -2.92 -1.12
N ALA A 69 -4.48 -2.42 -2.26
CA ALA A 69 -5.11 -2.69 -3.55
C ALA A 69 -4.09 -2.77 -4.68
N GLU A 70 -4.30 -3.73 -5.56
CA GLU A 70 -3.63 -3.78 -6.85
C GLU A 70 -4.22 -2.71 -7.78
N ILE A 71 -3.42 -1.71 -8.17
CA ILE A 71 -3.89 -0.59 -9.00
C ILE A 71 -2.86 -0.22 -10.05
N ASN A 72 -3.27 -0.25 -11.32
CA ASN A 72 -2.53 0.43 -12.37
C ASN A 72 -2.84 1.93 -12.37
N LEU A 73 -1.95 2.74 -11.79
CA LEU A 73 -2.09 4.19 -11.73
C LEU A 73 -1.91 4.91 -13.08
N SER A 74 -1.52 4.20 -14.15
CA SER A 74 -1.46 4.78 -15.49
C SER A 74 -2.84 5.05 -16.10
N GLN A 75 -3.92 4.49 -15.51
CA GLN A 75 -5.27 4.66 -15.99
C GLN A 75 -5.89 5.94 -15.42
N SER A 76 -6.57 6.72 -16.26
CA SER A 76 -7.17 8.00 -15.87
C SER A 76 -8.21 7.88 -14.75
N TYR A 77 -8.89 6.74 -14.63
CA TYR A 77 -9.89 6.49 -13.59
C TYR A 77 -9.29 6.07 -12.23
N SER A 78 -8.02 5.67 -12.19
CA SER A 78 -7.41 5.05 -11.02
C SER A 78 -7.34 5.95 -9.78
N PRO A 79 -7.05 7.26 -9.87
CA PRO A 79 -7.04 8.13 -8.69
C PRO A 79 -8.39 8.17 -7.98
N ASN A 80 -9.49 8.35 -8.71
CA ASN A 80 -10.84 8.38 -8.12
C ASN A 80 -11.21 7.03 -7.50
N ARG A 81 -10.87 5.93 -8.19
CA ARG A 81 -11.09 4.58 -7.66
C ARG A 81 -10.29 4.34 -6.37
N LEU A 82 -9.05 4.82 -6.30
CA LEU A 82 -8.21 4.72 -5.11
C LEU A 82 -8.85 5.45 -3.93
N PHE A 83 -9.23 6.72 -4.09
CA PHE A 83 -9.90 7.46 -3.02
C PHE A 83 -11.19 6.78 -2.55
N TYR A 84 -12.02 6.30 -3.49
CA TYR A 84 -13.23 5.56 -3.14
C TYR A 84 -12.94 4.32 -2.27
N MET A 85 -11.94 3.50 -2.65
CA MET A 85 -11.57 2.31 -1.87
C MET A 85 -11.01 2.66 -0.48
N VAL A 86 -10.30 3.78 -0.36
CA VAL A 86 -9.78 4.25 0.94
C VAL A 86 -10.94 4.64 1.85
N SER A 87 -11.85 5.50 1.37
CA SER A 87 -13.03 5.91 2.11
C SER A 87 -13.92 4.73 2.50
N GLU A 88 -14.13 3.78 1.58
CA GLU A 88 -14.96 2.59 1.82
C GLU A 88 -14.39 1.66 2.90
N ARG A 89 -13.06 1.48 2.95
CA ARG A 89 -12.44 0.46 3.82
C ARG A 89 -11.83 1.01 5.10
N LEU A 90 -11.36 2.26 5.08
CA LEU A 90 -10.70 2.89 6.24
C LEU A 90 -11.48 4.10 6.78
N GLY A 91 -12.43 4.64 6.01
CA GLY A 91 -13.17 5.87 6.33
C GLY A 91 -12.50 7.13 5.78
N ASP A 92 -13.04 8.29 6.17
CA ASP A 92 -12.60 9.63 5.77
C ASP A 92 -11.71 10.31 6.82
#